data_AF-A0A2D9XWG0-F1
#
_entry.id   AF-A0A2D9XWG0-F1
#
_cell.length_a   1.000
_cell.length_b   1.000
_cell.length_c   1.000
_cell.angle_alpha   90.00
_cell.angle_beta   90.00
_cell.angle_gamma   90.00
#
_symmetry.space_group_name_H-M   'P 1'
#
loop_
_entity.id
_entity.type
_entity.pdbx_description
1 polymer ?
#
loop_
_entity_poly.entity_id
_entity_poly.type
_entity_poly.pdbx_seq_one_letter_code
_entity_poly.pdbx_strand_id
1 'polypeptide(L)'
;MNNYKSNANIKLALFIFGLLLILGLLAYSNFLVNQLRNDNRQIVKIYSEIIAKTVNEDSDANLNFVFDEIIKKIQFPIIYSDAENKPIYYRNIDVESLEELVNPIKSMDIQNKPISIIFKNPNSEKDILLGYLHYGDSNLIQRIKWLPFIEISVVALFIFVGFIGFNSIRNNE
;
A
#
# COMPACT_ATOMS: atom_id res chain seq x y z
N MET A 1 55.49 11.05 2.30
CA MET A 1 54.60 10.28 1.39
C MET A 1 53.35 9.75 2.12
N ASN A 2 52.55 10.60 2.77
CA ASN A 2 51.34 10.15 3.50
C ASN A 2 50.03 10.85 3.12
N ASN A 3 50.05 11.80 2.18
CA ASN A 3 48.86 12.63 1.89
C ASN A 3 47.90 12.01 0.86
N TYR A 4 48.33 10.98 0.12
CA TYR A 4 47.48 10.30 -0.88
C TYR A 4 46.55 9.23 -0.25
N LYS A 5 46.96 8.62 0.87
CA LYS A 5 46.13 7.63 1.60
C LYS A 5 44.92 8.28 2.31
N SER A 6 45.08 9.50 2.83
CA SER A 6 44.01 10.22 3.54
C SER A 6 42.82 10.56 2.63
N ASN A 7 43.11 11.05 1.41
CA ASN A 7 42.09 11.43 0.43
C ASN A 7 41.28 10.22 -0.08
N ALA A 8 41.91 9.04 -0.18
CA ALA A 8 41.20 7.80 -0.53
C ALA A 8 40.27 7.34 0.59
N ASN A 9 40.70 7.46 1.85
CA ASN A 9 39.90 7.05 3.01
C ASN A 9 38.64 7.93 3.19
N ILE A 10 38.73 9.24 2.95
CA ILE A 10 37.57 10.15 3.04
C ILE A 10 36.54 9.86 1.94
N LYS A 11 37.00 9.63 0.70
CA LYS A 11 36.11 9.28 -0.43
C LYS A 11 35.37 7.97 -0.17
N LEU A 12 36.08 6.96 0.36
CA LEU A 12 35.48 5.68 0.75
C LEU A 12 34.46 5.85 1.87
N ALA A 13 34.79 6.61 2.91
CA ALA A 13 33.88 6.87 4.03
C ALA A 13 32.59 7.57 3.58
N LEU A 14 32.68 8.58 2.71
CA LEU A 14 31.53 9.27 2.13
C LEU A 14 30.66 8.34 1.29
N PHE A 15 31.27 7.46 0.50
CA PHE A 15 30.54 6.46 -0.29
C PHE A 15 29.77 5.48 0.60
N ILE A 16 30.43 4.92 1.63
CA ILE A 16 29.80 4.01 2.59
C ILE A 16 28.65 4.71 3.33
N PHE A 17 28.87 5.95 3.76
CA PHE A 17 27.84 6.74 4.43
C PHE A 17 26.62 6.98 3.54
N GLY A 18 26.82 7.37 2.27
CA GLY A 18 25.73 7.52 1.31
C GLY A 18 24.97 6.22 1.06
N LEU A 19 25.69 5.09 0.96
CA LEU A 19 25.06 3.78 0.80
C LEU A 19 24.21 3.40 2.02
N LEU A 20 24.73 3.61 3.24
CA LEU A 20 24.00 3.36 4.48
C LEU A 20 22.75 4.25 4.60
N LEU A 21 22.83 5.51 4.19
CA LEU A 21 21.67 6.40 4.16
C LEU A 21 20.59 5.89 3.20
N ILE A 22 20.96 5.50 1.97
CA ILE A 22 20.01 4.95 0.99
C ILE A 22 19.35 3.68 1.55
N LEU A 23 20.14 2.75 2.10
CA LEU A 23 19.60 1.53 2.71
C LEU A 23 18.68 1.83 3.90
N GLY A 24 19.05 2.80 4.74
CA GLY A 24 18.24 3.25 5.87
C GLY A 24 16.90 3.85 5.44
N LEU A 25 16.90 4.71 4.42
CA LEU A 25 15.69 5.32 3.86
C LEU A 25 14.75 4.27 3.25
N LEU A 26 15.30 3.32 2.48
CA LEU A 26 14.54 2.22 1.91
C LEU A 26 13.96 1.31 3.00
N ALA A 27 14.74 0.99 4.04
CA ALA A 27 14.27 0.19 5.17
C ALA A 27 13.13 0.90 5.92
N TYR A 28 13.28 2.20 6.19
CA TYR A 28 12.27 3.01 6.86
C TYR A 28 10.98 3.14 6.03
N SER A 29 11.08 3.41 4.73
CA SER A 29 9.91 3.46 3.84
C SER A 29 9.16 2.12 3.81
N ASN A 30 9.88 1.00 3.68
CA ASN A 30 9.26 -0.33 3.72
C ASN A 30 8.59 -0.64 5.07
N PHE A 31 9.21 -0.23 6.19
CA PHE A 31 8.61 -0.35 7.50
C PHE A 31 7.27 0.43 7.58
N LEU A 32 7.26 1.68 7.12
CA LEU A 32 6.07 2.53 7.13
C LEU A 32 4.95 1.98 6.23
N VAL A 33 5.31 1.49 5.04
CA VAL A 33 4.37 0.82 4.12
C VAL A 33 3.72 -0.39 4.79
N ASN A 34 4.51 -1.23 5.46
CA ASN A 34 3.99 -2.41 6.14
C ASN A 34 3.11 -2.05 7.35
N GLN A 35 3.48 -1.00 8.09
CA GLN A 35 2.65 -0.47 9.16
C GLN A 35 1.28 -0.02 8.64
N LEU A 36 1.25 0.80 7.59
CA LEU A 36 0.00 1.26 6.98
C LEU A 36 -0.86 0.12 6.41
N ARG A 37 -0.24 -0.91 5.83
CA ARG A 37 -0.95 -2.11 5.37
C ARG A 37 -1.60 -2.87 6.51
N ASN A 38 -0.90 -2.98 7.65
CA ASN A 38 -1.45 -3.59 8.84
C ASN A 38 -2.63 -2.78 9.41
N ASP A 39 -2.51 -1.46 9.43
CA ASP A 39 -3.59 -0.57 9.87
C ASP A 39 -4.82 -0.69 8.95
N ASN A 40 -4.63 -0.66 7.63
CA ASN A 40 -5.69 -0.92 6.67
C ASN A 40 -6.34 -2.29 6.88
N ARG A 41 -5.54 -3.33 7.13
CA ARG A 41 -6.06 -4.67 7.42
C ARG A 41 -6.93 -4.71 8.68
N GLN A 42 -6.56 -4.00 9.74
CA GLN A 42 -7.37 -3.90 10.95
C GLN A 42 -8.70 -3.20 10.67
N ILE A 43 -8.68 -2.13 9.89
CA ILE A 43 -9.89 -1.41 9.46
C ILE A 43 -10.82 -2.34 8.67
N VAL A 44 -10.30 -3.05 7.67
CA VAL A 44 -11.09 -4.00 6.86
C VAL A 44 -11.64 -5.13 7.73
N LYS A 45 -10.87 -5.60 8.72
CA LYS A 45 -11.33 -6.62 9.68
C LYS A 45 -12.53 -6.12 10.49
N ILE A 46 -12.48 -4.90 11.01
CA ILE A 46 -13.61 -4.31 11.75
C ILE A 46 -14.85 -4.23 10.85
N TYR A 47 -14.70 -3.82 9.58
CA TYR A 47 -15.82 -3.83 8.65
C TYR A 47 -16.36 -5.22 8.36
N SER A 48 -15.49 -6.22 8.22
CA SER A 48 -15.93 -7.62 8.05
C SER A 48 -16.78 -8.09 9.24
N GLU A 49 -16.44 -7.69 10.46
CA GLU A 49 -17.19 -8.02 11.67
C GLU A 49 -18.53 -7.28 11.75
N ILE A 50 -18.60 -6.03 11.26
CA ILE A 50 -19.85 -5.29 11.15
C ILE A 50 -20.78 -5.97 10.14
N ILE A 51 -20.29 -6.26 8.93
CA ILE A 51 -21.07 -6.96 7.90
C ILE A 51 -21.57 -8.30 8.44
N ALA A 52 -20.69 -9.11 9.05
CA ALA A 52 -21.07 -10.40 9.62
C ALA A 52 -22.19 -10.29 10.67
N LYS A 53 -22.25 -9.21 11.45
CA LYS A 53 -23.30 -9.00 12.47
C LYS A 53 -24.60 -8.44 11.89
N THR A 54 -24.53 -7.69 10.79
CA THR A 54 -25.67 -6.97 10.20
C THR A 54 -26.43 -7.80 9.17
N VAL A 55 -25.80 -8.78 8.51
CA VAL A 55 -26.41 -9.64 7.49
C VAL A 55 -27.32 -10.75 8.09
N ASN A 56 -27.86 -10.52 9.28
CA ASN A 56 -28.78 -11.45 9.97
C ASN A 56 -30.20 -11.51 9.37
N GLU A 57 -30.54 -10.63 8.43
CA GLU A 57 -31.88 -10.47 7.90
C GLU A 57 -31.80 -10.30 6.38
N ASP A 58 -32.52 -11.15 5.64
CA ASP A 58 -32.58 -11.32 4.18
C ASP A 58 -32.91 -10.03 3.37
N SER A 59 -32.13 -8.95 3.54
CA SER A 59 -32.27 -7.75 2.73
C SER A 59 -30.91 -7.26 2.25
N ASP A 60 -30.74 -7.22 0.92
CA ASP A 60 -29.66 -6.51 0.24
C ASP A 60 -29.56 -5.03 0.69
N ALA A 61 -30.66 -4.48 1.22
CA ALA A 61 -30.74 -3.13 1.79
C ALA A 61 -29.79 -2.90 2.98
N ASN A 62 -29.62 -3.90 3.87
CA ASN A 62 -28.73 -3.79 5.03
C ASN A 62 -27.24 -3.79 4.62
N LEU A 63 -26.89 -4.59 3.60
CA LEU A 63 -25.55 -4.59 3.02
C LEU A 63 -25.23 -3.27 2.31
N ASN A 64 -26.17 -2.76 1.51
CA ASN A 64 -26.05 -1.46 0.87
C ASN A 64 -25.80 -0.35 1.90
N PHE A 65 -26.54 -0.34 3.02
CA PHE A 65 -26.31 0.62 4.10
C PHE A 65 -24.88 0.52 4.68
N VAL A 66 -24.35 -0.68 4.93
CA VAL A 66 -22.98 -0.83 5.44
C VAL A 66 -21.96 -0.31 4.42
N PHE A 67 -22.13 -0.60 3.13
CA PHE A 67 -21.20 -0.13 2.10
C PHE A 67 -21.28 1.38 1.83
N ASP A 68 -22.50 1.92 1.75
CA ASP A 68 -22.73 3.31 1.38
C ASP A 68 -22.63 4.30 2.53
N GLU A 69 -22.92 3.90 3.77
CA GLU A 69 -22.88 4.78 4.94
C GLU A 69 -21.66 4.54 5.84
N ILE A 70 -21.23 3.29 6.03
CA ILE A 70 -20.17 2.94 6.99
C ILE A 70 -18.80 2.86 6.31
N ILE A 71 -18.73 2.19 5.15
CA ILE A 71 -17.49 1.97 4.41
C ILE A 71 -17.15 3.20 3.53
N LYS A 72 -18.04 4.18 3.33
CA LYS A 72 -17.75 5.37 2.50
C LYS A 72 -16.48 6.16 2.86
N LYS A 73 -15.97 6.04 4.09
CA LYS A 73 -14.78 6.79 4.55
C LYS A 73 -13.44 6.16 4.17
N ILE A 74 -13.39 4.91 3.70
CA ILE A 74 -12.12 4.29 3.30
C ILE A 74 -11.48 5.03 2.13
N GLN A 75 -10.16 5.14 2.19
CA GLN A 75 -9.31 5.84 1.22
C GLN A 75 -8.47 4.86 0.38
N PHE A 76 -8.88 3.59 0.33
CA PHE A 76 -8.24 2.53 -0.44
C PHE A 76 -9.30 1.73 -1.21
N PRO A 77 -8.92 1.08 -2.33
CA PRO A 77 -9.83 0.22 -3.08
C PRO A 77 -10.27 -0.97 -2.21
N ILE A 78 -11.57 -1.23 -2.20
CA ILE A 78 -12.17 -2.42 -1.57
C ILE A 78 -13.19 -3.03 -2.50
N ILE A 79 -13.30 -4.36 -2.48
CA ILE A 79 -14.35 -5.12 -3.15
C ILE A 79 -14.89 -6.15 -2.18
N TYR A 80 -16.21 -6.24 -2.11
CA TYR A 80 -16.90 -7.36 -1.51
C TYR A 80 -17.33 -8.34 -2.58
N SER A 81 -16.98 -9.61 -2.37
CA SER A 81 -17.43 -10.72 -3.19
C SER A 81 -18.24 -11.70 -2.34
N ASP A 82 -19.13 -12.46 -2.99
CA ASP A 82 -19.81 -13.58 -2.36
C ASP A 82 -18.85 -14.75 -2.05
N ALA A 83 -19.42 -15.84 -1.51
CA ALA A 83 -18.66 -17.06 -1.23
C ALA A 83 -18.02 -17.71 -2.48
N GLU A 84 -18.48 -17.38 -3.69
CA GLU A 84 -17.96 -17.87 -4.97
C GLU A 84 -16.91 -16.93 -5.59
N ASN A 85 -16.47 -15.88 -4.86
CA ASN A 85 -15.58 -14.81 -5.34
C ASN A 85 -16.15 -13.95 -6.48
N LYS A 86 -17.48 -13.90 -6.61
CA LYS A 86 -18.13 -12.99 -7.57
C LYS A 86 -18.31 -11.62 -6.92
N PRO A 87 -17.81 -10.53 -7.54
CA PRO A 87 -17.90 -9.19 -6.98
C PRO A 87 -19.36 -8.73 -6.91
N ILE A 88 -19.75 -8.17 -5.75
CA ILE A 88 -21.08 -7.62 -5.50
C ILE A 88 -20.99 -6.10 -5.29
N TYR A 89 -20.07 -5.65 -4.45
CA TYR A 89 -19.88 -4.22 -4.14
C TYR A 89 -18.42 -3.82 -4.26
N TYR A 90 -18.16 -2.56 -4.61
CA TYR A 90 -16.82 -2.01 -4.71
C TYR A 90 -16.79 -0.52 -4.34
N ARG A 91 -15.64 -0.03 -3.87
CA ARG A 91 -15.38 1.40 -3.65
C ARG A 91 -13.95 1.75 -4.00
N ASN A 92 -13.76 3.03 -4.39
CA ASN A 92 -12.47 3.60 -4.79
C ASN A 92 -11.82 2.84 -5.96
N ILE A 93 -12.63 2.33 -6.88
CA ILE A 93 -12.23 1.67 -8.12
C ILE A 93 -13.11 2.26 -9.23
N ASP A 94 -12.48 2.64 -10.34
CA ASP A 94 -13.15 3.19 -11.51
C ASP A 94 -13.33 2.08 -12.54
N VAL A 95 -14.55 1.56 -12.66
CA VAL A 95 -14.95 0.48 -13.58
C VAL A 95 -16.37 0.73 -14.09
N GLU A 96 -16.65 0.28 -15.31
CA GLU A 96 -17.99 0.41 -15.91
C GLU A 96 -18.88 -0.80 -15.61
N SER A 97 -18.28 -1.96 -15.31
CA SER A 97 -18.97 -3.23 -15.07
C SER A 97 -18.33 -4.04 -13.94
N LEU A 98 -19.14 -4.84 -13.24
CA LEU A 98 -18.66 -5.79 -12.23
C LEU A 98 -17.71 -6.86 -12.82
N GLU A 99 -17.81 -7.16 -14.11
CA GLU A 99 -16.94 -8.12 -14.79
C GLU A 99 -15.48 -7.64 -14.84
N GLU A 100 -15.26 -6.33 -14.87
CA GLU A 100 -13.92 -5.73 -14.89
C GLU A 100 -13.19 -5.88 -13.55
N LEU A 101 -13.95 -6.11 -12.46
CA LEU A 101 -13.43 -6.23 -11.09
C LEU A 101 -12.64 -7.52 -10.83
N VAL A 102 -12.73 -8.51 -11.72
CA VAL A 102 -11.97 -9.76 -11.60
C VAL A 102 -10.46 -9.51 -11.57
N ASN A 103 -9.97 -8.56 -12.37
CA ASN A 103 -8.54 -8.21 -12.41
C ASN A 103 -8.10 -7.40 -11.17
N PRO A 104 -8.82 -6.35 -10.74
CA PRO A 104 -8.61 -5.70 -9.46
C PRO A 104 -8.58 -6.66 -8.27
N ILE A 105 -9.52 -7.61 -8.17
CA ILE A 105 -9.52 -8.64 -7.11
C ILE A 105 -8.17 -9.36 -7.07
N LYS A 106 -7.73 -9.92 -8.19
CA LYS A 106 -6.44 -10.64 -8.27
C LYS A 106 -5.27 -9.75 -7.87
N SER A 107 -5.24 -8.49 -8.33
CA SER A 107 -4.17 -7.55 -8.01
C SER A 107 -4.15 -7.19 -6.53
N MET A 108 -5.32 -6.99 -5.92
CA MET A 108 -5.46 -6.72 -4.50
C MET A 108 -5.06 -7.93 -3.65
N ASP A 109 -5.45 -9.14 -4.04
CA ASP A 109 -5.15 -10.38 -3.30
C ASP A 109 -3.65 -10.73 -3.32
N ILE A 110 -2.92 -10.29 -4.35
CA ILE A 110 -1.45 -10.36 -4.39
C ILE A 110 -0.83 -9.40 -3.37
N GLN A 111 -1.41 -8.21 -3.21
CA GLN A 111 -0.90 -7.18 -2.29
C GLN A 111 -1.23 -7.49 -0.84
N ASN A 112 -2.46 -7.96 -0.59
CA ASN A 112 -3.04 -8.17 0.73
C ASN A 112 -3.93 -9.42 0.72
N LYS A 113 -3.81 -10.27 1.74
CA LYS A 113 -4.68 -11.45 1.85
C LYS A 113 -6.15 -11.00 2.09
N PRO A 114 -7.12 -11.53 1.32
CA PRO A 114 -8.53 -11.19 1.51
C PRO A 114 -9.02 -11.60 2.91
N ILE A 115 -10.00 -10.86 3.43
CA ILE A 115 -10.62 -11.13 4.73
C ILE A 115 -11.96 -11.82 4.49
N SER A 116 -12.08 -13.06 4.96
CA SER A 116 -13.34 -13.81 4.93
C SER A 116 -14.35 -13.22 5.91
N ILE A 117 -15.57 -13.00 5.46
CA ILE A 117 -16.71 -12.61 6.29
C ILE A 117 -17.42 -13.90 6.71
N ILE A 118 -17.35 -14.22 8.01
CA ILE A 118 -17.93 -15.45 8.56
C ILE A 118 -18.99 -15.06 9.57
N PHE A 119 -20.22 -15.48 9.31
CA PHE A 119 -21.31 -15.39 10.26
C PHE A 119 -21.30 -16.62 11.18
N LYS A 120 -21.27 -16.38 12.49
CA LYS A 120 -21.33 -17.43 13.51
C LYS A 120 -22.71 -17.41 14.13
N ASN A 121 -23.53 -18.39 13.78
CA ASN A 121 -24.88 -18.50 14.33
C ASN A 121 -24.80 -18.95 15.80
N PRO A 122 -25.34 -18.19 16.78
CA PRO A 122 -25.35 -18.62 18.19
C PRO A 122 -26.10 -19.93 18.43
N ASN A 123 -27.02 -20.29 17.53
CA ASN A 123 -27.91 -21.44 17.64
C ASN A 123 -27.48 -22.64 16.77
N SER A 124 -26.37 -22.54 16.03
CA SER A 124 -25.84 -23.61 15.18
C SER A 124 -24.32 -23.64 15.23
N GLU A 125 -23.73 -24.82 15.38
CA GLU A 125 -22.26 -24.98 15.39
C GLU A 125 -21.60 -24.73 14.02
N LYS A 126 -22.37 -24.43 12.97
CA LYS A 126 -21.86 -24.19 11.62
C LYS A 126 -21.65 -22.70 11.36
N ASP A 127 -20.39 -22.36 11.15
CA ASP A 127 -19.97 -21.09 10.58
C ASP A 127 -20.46 -20.98 9.12
N ILE A 128 -21.12 -19.87 8.77
CA ILE A 128 -21.61 -19.58 7.43
C ILE A 128 -20.66 -18.56 6.77
N LEU A 129 -20.04 -18.94 5.66
CA LEU A 129 -19.22 -18.03 4.85
C LEU A 129 -20.13 -17.12 4.04
N LEU A 130 -20.10 -15.82 4.32
CA LEU A 130 -20.88 -14.82 3.60
C LEU A 130 -20.14 -14.24 2.38
N GLY A 131 -18.82 -14.43 2.31
CA GLY A 131 -17.98 -13.92 1.22
C GLY A 131 -16.66 -13.35 1.70
N TYR A 132 -16.07 -12.46 0.90
CA TYR A 132 -14.72 -11.93 1.12
C TYR A 132 -14.63 -10.43 0.91
N LEU A 133 -13.76 -9.77 1.68
CA LEU A 133 -13.30 -8.41 1.43
C LEU A 133 -11.89 -8.46 0.83
N HIS A 134 -11.80 -8.04 -0.43
CA HIS A 134 -10.55 -7.81 -1.15
C HIS A 134 -10.19 -6.34 -1.01
N TYR A 135 -8.93 -6.01 -0.70
CA TYR A 135 -8.53 -4.62 -0.48
C TYR A 135 -7.11 -4.36 -0.96
N GLY A 136 -6.89 -3.22 -1.61
CA GLY A 136 -5.61 -2.84 -2.17
C GLY A 136 -4.86 -1.80 -1.33
N ASP A 137 -3.65 -1.47 -1.77
CA ASP A 137 -2.89 -0.36 -1.19
C ASP A 137 -3.55 0.99 -1.48
N SER A 138 -3.62 1.85 -0.45
CA SER A 138 -4.09 3.23 -0.61
C SER A 138 -3.15 4.07 -1.47
N ASN A 139 -3.66 5.17 -2.03
CA ASN A 139 -2.84 6.17 -2.71
C ASN A 139 -1.67 6.67 -1.84
N LEU A 140 -1.88 6.74 -0.51
CA LEU A 140 -0.84 7.12 0.44
C LEU A 140 0.30 6.09 0.49
N ILE A 141 -0.04 4.81 0.59
CA ILE A 141 0.94 3.71 0.58
C ILE A 141 1.74 3.74 -0.73
N GLN A 142 1.07 3.93 -1.86
CA GLN A 142 1.74 4.02 -3.15
C GLN A 142 2.74 5.20 -3.20
N ARG A 143 2.36 6.38 -2.70
CA ARG A 143 3.25 7.55 -2.64
C ARG A 143 4.49 7.29 -1.76
N ILE A 144 4.33 6.67 -0.59
CA ILE A 144 5.44 6.39 0.33
C ILE A 144 6.43 5.37 -0.27
N LYS A 145 5.95 4.39 -1.04
CA LYS A 145 6.81 3.44 -1.76
C LYS A 145 7.72 4.13 -2.79
N TRP A 146 7.22 5.16 -3.46
CA TRP A 146 7.96 5.88 -4.50
C TRP A 146 8.90 6.97 -3.97
N LEU A 147 8.60 7.47 -2.77
CA LEU A 147 9.32 8.59 -2.15
C LEU A 147 10.86 8.40 -2.12
N PRO A 148 11.42 7.24 -1.71
CA PRO A 148 12.88 7.04 -1.72
C PRO A 148 13.51 7.19 -3.10
N PHE A 149 12.83 6.78 -4.17
CA PHE A 149 13.36 6.88 -5.53
C PHE A 149 13.39 8.34 -6.02
N ILE A 150 12.35 9.11 -5.65
CA ILE A 150 12.29 10.55 -5.94
C ILE A 150 13.43 11.28 -5.21
N GLU A 151 13.65 10.97 -3.92
CA GLU A 151 14.73 11.56 -3.14
C GLU A 151 16.12 11.27 -3.76
N ILE A 152 16.39 10.01 -4.12
CA ILE A 152 17.63 9.62 -4.80
C ILE A 152 17.78 10.39 -6.13
N SER A 153 16.70 10.53 -6.89
CA SER A 153 16.71 11.29 -8.15
C SER A 153 17.04 12.76 -7.94
N VAL A 154 16.51 13.40 -6.89
CA VAL A 154 16.78 14.80 -6.56
C VAL A 154 18.24 14.98 -6.15
N VAL A 155 18.78 14.08 -5.31
CA VAL A 155 20.19 14.11 -4.90
C VAL A 155 21.12 13.91 -6.10
N ALA A 156 20.79 12.95 -6.99
CA ALA A 156 21.57 12.70 -8.20
C ALA A 156 21.58 13.92 -9.13
N LEU A 157 20.43 14.57 -9.33
CA LEU A 157 20.32 15.80 -10.12
C LEU A 157 21.17 16.93 -9.53
N PHE A 158 21.14 17.10 -8.20
CA PHE A 158 21.94 18.12 -7.51
C PHE A 158 23.45 17.90 -7.71
N ILE A 159 23.92 16.66 -7.58
CA ILE A 159 25.32 16.29 -7.84
C ILE A 159 25.68 16.56 -9.31
N PHE A 160 24.79 16.23 -10.25
CA PHE A 160 25.01 16.45 -11.69
C PHE A 160 25.16 17.94 -12.03
N VAL A 161 24.28 18.78 -11.52
CA VAL A 161 24.36 20.24 -11.71
C VAL A 161 25.65 20.80 -11.10
N GLY A 162 26.01 20.37 -9.89
CA GLY A 162 27.26 20.77 -9.24
C GLY A 162 28.50 20.36 -10.05
N PHE A 163 28.48 19.17 -10.65
CA PHE A 163 29.57 18.69 -11.51
C PHE A 163 29.73 19.55 -12.77
N ILE A 164 28.63 19.91 -13.46
CA ILE A 164 28.67 20.80 -14.63
C ILE A 164 29.23 22.17 -14.25
N GLY A 165 28.72 22.77 -13.17
CA GLY A 165 29.17 24.09 -12.71
C GLY A 165 30.66 24.12 -12.37
N PHE A 166 31.13 23.12 -11.63
CA PHE A 166 32.56 23.00 -11.29
C PHE A 166 33.43 22.81 -12.54
N ASN A 167 33.00 21.98 -13.49
CA ASN A 167 33.75 21.75 -14.71
C ASN A 167 33.78 22.99 -15.61
N SER A 168 32.71 23.80 -15.65
CA SER A 168 32.69 25.06 -16.41
C SER A 168 33.65 26.11 -15.85
N ILE A 169 33.78 26.21 -14.52
CA ILE A 169 34.72 27.13 -13.89
C ILE A 169 36.15 26.69 -14.17
N ARG A 170 36.44 25.39 -14.00
CA ARG A 170 37.79 24.84 -14.21
C ARG A 170 38.26 24.87 -15.67
N ASN A 171 37.34 24.82 -16.64
CA ASN A 171 37.69 24.89 -18.07
C ASN A 171 37.85 26.33 -18.59
N ASN A 172 37.41 27.33 -17.82
CA ASN A 172 37.53 28.76 -18.17
C ASN A 172 38.66 29.48 -17.40
N GLU A 173 39.42 28.75 -16.56
CA GLU A 173 40.77 29.10 -16.09
C GLU A 173 41.82 28.33 -16.89
#